data_AF-A0A951L448-F1
#
_entry.id   AF-A0A951L448-F1
#
_cell.length_a   1.000
_cell.length_b   1.000
_cell.length_c   1.000
_cell.angle_alpha   90.00
_cell.angle_beta   90.00
_cell.angle_gamma   90.00
#
_symmetry.space_group_name_H-M   'P 1'
#
loop_
_entity.id
_entity.type
_entity.pdbx_description
1 polymer ?
#
loop_
_entity_poly.entity_id
_entity_poly.type
_entity_poly.pdbx_seq_one_letter_code
_entity_poly.pdbx_strand_id
1 'polypeptide(L)'
;MLDARATGLDELGLRSWARQLPQAVRAAYSSRSYRHPYALVACGSEPLGVDLERVEPFDQVFLQSICTAEERKRRLSCDGSAIASLWCSKEALSKALGDALAYDPRRLGSPIFWPDGTSGPWRAVSLPVPGGYVGWLCWRSARNQN
;
A
#
# COMPACT_ATOMS: atom_id res chain seq x y z
N MET A 1 -12.85 2.11 -0.80
CA MET A 1 -12.47 2.08 0.62
C MET A 1 -13.69 1.70 1.44
N LEU A 2 -13.50 0.95 2.53
CA LEU A 2 -14.53 0.58 3.48
C LEU A 2 -14.32 1.37 4.78
N ASP A 3 -15.41 1.80 5.40
CA ASP A 3 -15.43 2.47 6.70
C ASP A 3 -16.39 1.73 7.63
N ALA A 4 -15.85 1.02 8.61
CA ALA A 4 -16.59 0.19 9.54
C ALA A 4 -17.53 1.00 10.45
N ARG A 5 -17.25 2.30 10.67
CA ARG A 5 -18.07 3.16 11.54
C ARG A 5 -19.45 3.41 10.96
N ALA A 6 -19.55 3.52 9.64
CA ALA A 6 -20.82 3.73 8.95
C ALA A 6 -21.78 2.54 9.12
N THR A 7 -21.24 1.37 9.43
CA THR A 7 -21.97 0.09 9.52
C THR A 7 -21.95 -0.52 10.91
N GLY A 8 -21.29 0.13 11.89
CA GLY A 8 -21.12 -0.42 13.25
C GLY A 8 -20.34 -1.74 13.30
N LEU A 9 -19.46 -2.00 12.33
CA LEU A 9 -18.68 -3.24 12.28
C LEU A 9 -17.44 -3.11 13.16
N ASP A 10 -17.05 -4.21 13.79
CA ASP A 10 -15.76 -4.36 14.45
C ASP A 10 -14.67 -4.76 13.43
N GLU A 11 -13.45 -5.03 13.90
CA GLU A 11 -12.34 -5.42 13.03
C GLU A 11 -12.61 -6.72 12.26
N LEU A 12 -13.22 -7.71 12.91
CA LEU A 12 -13.52 -9.00 12.28
C LEU A 12 -14.61 -8.86 11.21
N GLY A 13 -15.64 -8.06 11.50
CA GLY A 13 -16.71 -7.71 10.57
C GLY A 13 -16.16 -6.97 9.35
N LEU A 14 -15.30 -5.97 9.55
CA LEU A 14 -14.64 -5.23 8.48
C LEU A 14 -13.80 -6.15 7.58
N ARG A 15 -13.02 -7.06 8.17
CA ARG A 15 -12.21 -8.04 7.42
C ARG A 15 -13.09 -8.98 6.61
N SER A 16 -14.22 -9.41 7.17
CA SER A 16 -15.17 -10.28 6.49
C SER A 16 -15.85 -9.57 5.31
N TRP A 17 -16.28 -8.32 5.49
CA TRP A 17 -16.84 -7.49 4.43
C TRP A 17 -15.86 -7.28 3.27
N ALA A 18 -14.61 -6.90 3.59
CA ALA A 18 -13.56 -6.70 2.59
C ALA A 18 -13.23 -7.96 1.78
N ARG A 19 -13.37 -9.17 2.36
CA ARG A 19 -13.12 -10.44 1.67
C ARG A 19 -14.18 -10.78 0.64
N GLN A 20 -15.40 -10.31 0.81
CA GLN A 20 -16.52 -10.60 -0.10
C GLN A 20 -16.44 -9.77 -1.39
N LEU A 21 -15.90 -8.55 -1.33
CA LEU A 21 -15.87 -7.64 -2.48
C LEU A 21 -15.17 -8.22 -3.73
N PRO A 22 -13.97 -8.82 -3.65
CA PRO A 22 -13.33 -9.41 -4.84
C PRO A 22 -14.12 -10.54 -5.48
N GLN A 23 -14.84 -11.32 -4.68
CA GLN A 23 -15.66 -12.43 -5.17
C GLN A 23 -16.87 -11.90 -5.94
N ALA A 24 -17.52 -10.85 -5.45
CA ALA A 24 -18.68 -10.22 -6.08
C ALA A 24 -18.37 -9.69 -7.49
N VAL A 25 -17.16 -9.20 -7.72
CA VAL A 25 -16.72 -8.63 -9.01
C VAL A 25 -15.89 -9.59 -9.86
N ARG A 26 -15.71 -10.85 -9.42
CA ARG A 26 -14.92 -11.89 -10.11
C ARG A 26 -13.53 -11.42 -10.53
N ALA A 27 -12.85 -10.68 -9.65
CA ALA A 27 -11.52 -10.15 -9.95
C ALA A 27 -10.48 -11.26 -10.10
N ALA A 28 -9.63 -11.18 -11.14
CA ALA A 28 -8.52 -12.10 -11.31
C ALA A 28 -7.43 -11.87 -10.24
N TYR A 29 -7.19 -10.60 -9.92
CA TYR A 29 -6.28 -10.18 -8.86
C TYR A 29 -7.01 -9.30 -7.85
N SER A 30 -6.69 -9.50 -6.57
CA SER A 30 -7.17 -8.62 -5.51
C SER A 30 -6.13 -8.45 -4.43
N SER A 31 -6.15 -7.27 -3.81
CA SER A 31 -5.31 -6.96 -2.66
C SER A 31 -6.14 -6.21 -1.63
N ARG A 32 -5.79 -6.39 -0.36
CA ARG A 32 -6.53 -5.85 0.78
C ARG A 32 -5.55 -5.35 1.83
N SER A 33 -5.88 -4.25 2.48
CA SER A 33 -5.18 -3.78 3.68
C SER A 33 -6.18 -3.28 4.72
N TYR A 34 -5.84 -3.50 5.99
CA TYR A 34 -6.75 -3.33 7.12
C TYR A 34 -6.08 -2.48 8.21
N ARG A 35 -6.71 -1.35 8.52
CA ARG A 35 -6.39 -0.53 9.69
C ARG A 35 -7.70 0.01 10.23
N HIS A 36 -8.28 -0.74 11.17
CA HIS A 36 -9.57 -0.39 11.75
C HIS A 36 -9.60 1.08 12.19
N PRO A 37 -10.63 1.87 11.79
CA PRO A 37 -11.91 1.42 11.24
C PRO A 37 -11.97 1.28 9.71
N TYR A 38 -10.86 1.41 9.00
CA TYR A 38 -10.85 1.43 7.54
C TYR A 38 -10.22 0.19 6.93
N ALA A 39 -10.67 -0.14 5.71
CA ALA A 39 -10.00 -1.09 4.86
C ALA A 39 -9.93 -0.59 3.42
N LEU A 40 -8.82 -0.90 2.75
CA LEU A 40 -8.69 -0.75 1.32
C LEU A 40 -8.83 -2.12 0.65
N VAL A 41 -9.59 -2.15 -0.44
CA VAL A 41 -9.75 -3.32 -1.30
C VAL A 41 -9.51 -2.84 -2.72
N ALA A 42 -8.57 -3.48 -3.40
CA ALA A 42 -8.29 -3.27 -4.81
C ALA A 42 -8.58 -4.56 -5.57
N CYS A 43 -9.17 -4.43 -6.75
CA CYS A 43 -9.60 -5.51 -7.64
C CYS A 43 -9.21 -5.15 -9.07
N GLY A 44 -8.74 -6.13 -9.85
CA GLY A 44 -8.31 -5.87 -11.22
C GLY A 44 -8.08 -7.15 -12.02
N SER A 45 -7.81 -6.97 -13.31
CA SER A 45 -7.45 -8.05 -14.25
C SER A 45 -5.95 -8.34 -14.29
N GLU A 46 -5.12 -7.45 -13.73
CA GLU A 46 -3.66 -7.54 -13.67
C GLU A 46 -3.16 -7.51 -12.21
N PRO A 47 -1.93 -7.99 -11.94
CA PRO A 47 -1.35 -7.93 -10.59
C PRO A 47 -1.38 -6.54 -9.99
N LEU A 48 -1.87 -6.46 -8.75
CA LEU A 48 -1.99 -5.22 -8.00
C LEU A 48 -1.85 -5.46 -6.50
N GLY A 49 -1.52 -4.39 -5.78
CA GLY A 49 -1.31 -4.40 -4.36
C GLY A 49 -1.76 -3.08 -3.76
N VAL A 50 -2.48 -3.15 -2.64
CA VAL A 50 -2.95 -1.98 -1.92
C VAL A 50 -2.52 -2.06 -0.48
N ASP A 51 -2.13 -0.92 0.06
CA ASP A 51 -1.78 -0.81 1.46
C ASP A 51 -2.36 0.44 2.12
N LEU A 52 -2.57 0.36 3.43
CA LEU A 52 -3.18 1.37 4.28
C LEU A 52 -2.43 1.36 5.61
N GLU A 53 -1.89 2.50 6.00
CA GLU A 53 -1.18 2.65 7.27
C GLU A 53 -1.67 3.86 8.06
N ARG A 54 -1.62 3.74 9.39
CA ARG A 54 -1.85 4.87 10.29
C ARG A 54 -0.57 5.69 10.37
N VAL A 55 -0.71 7.01 10.38
CA VAL A 55 0.41 7.90 10.69
C VAL A 55 0.69 7.81 12.18
N GLU A 56 1.88 7.34 12.51
CA GLU A 56 2.36 7.16 13.88
C GLU A 56 3.68 7.92 14.07
N PRO A 57 4.10 8.18 15.32
CA PRO A 57 5.41 8.76 15.60
C PRO A 57 6.52 7.71 15.38
N PHE A 58 6.72 7.32 14.12
CA PHE A 58 7.77 6.39 13.73
C PHE A 58 9.15 6.99 14.05
N ASP A 59 10.02 6.18 14.64
CA ASP A 59 11.36 6.61 15.00
C ASP A 59 12.39 6.34 13.89
N GLN A 60 13.62 6.78 14.13
CA GLN A 60 14.73 6.55 13.20
C GLN A 60 15.08 5.06 13.07
N VAL A 61 14.84 4.25 14.09
CA VAL A 61 15.13 2.82 14.06
C VAL A 61 14.20 2.12 13.07
N PHE A 62 12.91 2.44 13.11
CA PHE A 62 11.94 1.96 12.14
C PHE A 62 12.26 2.44 10.72
N LEU A 63 12.58 3.73 10.55
CA LEU A 63 12.97 4.24 9.24
C LEU A 63 14.18 3.48 8.66
N GLN A 64 15.18 3.19 9.50
CA GLN A 64 16.36 2.44 9.08
C GLN A 64 16.06 0.97 8.77
N SER A 65 15.08 0.36 9.46
CA SER A 65 14.70 -1.04 9.24
C SER A 65 13.94 -1.24 7.93
N ILE A 66 13.30 -0.19 7.41
CA ILE A 66 12.56 -0.25 6.14
C ILE A 66 13.32 0.32 4.94
N CYS A 67 14.34 1.16 5.14
CA CYS A 67 15.04 1.83 4.03
C CYS A 67 16.05 0.92 3.31
N THR A 68 16.07 1.01 1.97
CA THR A 68 17.20 0.53 1.16
C THR A 68 18.45 1.37 1.39
N ALA A 69 19.60 0.90 0.88
CA ALA A 69 20.83 1.68 0.91
C ALA A 69 20.72 3.01 0.14
N GLU A 70 20.02 3.03 -0.99
CA GLU A 70 19.82 4.25 -1.79
C GLU A 70 18.83 5.22 -1.14
N GLU A 71 17.79 4.72 -0.47
CA GLU A 71 16.84 5.57 0.26
C GLU A 71 17.50 6.28 1.44
N ARG A 72 18.41 5.60 2.15
CA ARG A 72 19.18 6.20 3.25
C ARG A 72 20.02 7.40 2.82
N LYS A 73 20.47 7.45 1.56
CA LYS A 73 21.22 8.59 1.01
C LYS A 73 20.35 9.83 0.80
N ARG A 74 19.02 9.68 0.72
CA ARG A 74 18.09 10.75 0.33
C ARG A 74 17.73 11.74 1.44
N ARG A 75 18.32 11.64 2.65
CA ARG A 75 18.02 12.49 3.82
C ARG A 75 16.52 12.70 4.02
N LEU A 76 15.80 11.60 4.22
CA LEU A 76 14.35 11.65 4.42
C LEU A 76 13.99 12.43 5.69
N SER A 77 12.89 13.16 5.61
CA SER A 77 12.29 13.79 6.79
C SER A 77 11.96 12.73 7.86
N CYS A 78 12.16 13.09 9.13
CA CYS A 78 11.69 12.29 10.27
C CYS A 78 10.18 12.47 10.52
N ASP A 79 9.45 13.08 9.59
CA ASP A 79 8.00 13.26 9.68
C ASP A 79 7.28 11.90 9.60
N GLY A 80 6.38 11.64 10.54
CA GLY A 80 5.65 10.38 10.64
C GLY A 80 4.83 10.08 9.37
N SER A 81 4.27 11.11 8.71
CA SER A 81 3.51 10.92 7.47
C SER A 81 4.43 10.50 6.31
N ALA A 82 5.61 11.12 6.19
CA ALA A 82 6.61 10.73 5.19
C ALA A 82 7.10 9.29 5.40
N ILE A 83 7.37 8.89 6.66
CA ILE A 83 7.80 7.53 7.00
C ILE A 83 6.67 6.53 6.72
N ALA A 84 5.44 6.84 7.13
CA ALA A 84 4.26 6.02 6.86
C ALA A 84 4.08 5.80 5.35
N SER A 85 4.23 6.86 4.55
CA SER A 85 4.08 6.81 3.10
C SER A 85 5.18 5.97 2.42
N LEU A 86 6.42 6.10 2.90
CA LEU A 86 7.54 5.25 2.47
C LEU A 86 7.23 3.78 2.73
N TRP A 87 6.81 3.44 3.94
CA TRP A 87 6.44 2.08 4.32
C TRP A 87 5.25 1.55 3.51
N CYS A 88 4.14 2.29 3.51
CA CYS A 88 2.89 1.91 2.88
C CYS A 88 3.03 1.67 1.37
N SER A 89 3.78 2.51 0.67
CA SER A 89 4.05 2.31 -0.76
C SER A 89 4.86 1.03 -1.05
N LYS A 90 5.82 0.67 -0.18
CA LYS A 90 6.60 -0.57 -0.31
C LYS A 90 5.75 -1.80 -0.07
N GLU A 91 4.90 -1.76 0.95
CA GLU A 91 3.93 -2.84 1.21
C GLU A 91 2.93 -3.01 0.06
N ALA A 92 2.41 -1.91 -0.50
CA ALA A 92 1.55 -1.95 -1.68
C ALA A 92 2.26 -2.61 -2.87
N LEU A 93 3.53 -2.27 -3.12
CA LEU A 93 4.31 -2.89 -4.20
C LEU A 93 4.62 -4.37 -3.91
N SER A 94 5.03 -4.70 -2.69
CA SER A 94 5.32 -6.08 -2.27
C SER A 94 4.11 -7.00 -2.48
N LYS A 95 2.92 -6.52 -2.11
CA LYS A 95 1.64 -7.19 -2.38
C LYS A 95 1.36 -7.35 -3.88
N ALA A 96 1.67 -6.34 -4.69
CA ALA A 96 1.47 -6.38 -6.14
C ALA A 96 2.41 -7.39 -6.83
N LEU A 97 3.62 -7.56 -6.30
CA LEU A 97 4.61 -8.55 -6.75
C LEU A 97 4.27 -9.99 -6.32
N GLY A 98 3.30 -10.17 -5.42
CA GLY A 98 2.89 -11.47 -4.91
C GLY A 98 3.75 -12.03 -3.76
N ASP A 99 4.60 -11.21 -3.14
CA ASP A 99 5.64 -11.64 -2.21
C ASP A 99 5.49 -11.06 -0.78
N ALA A 100 4.28 -10.66 -0.40
CA ALA A 100 4.03 -9.86 0.81
C ALA A 100 4.54 -10.45 2.14
N LEU A 101 4.82 -11.76 2.23
CA LEU A 101 5.25 -12.42 3.48
C LEU A 101 6.73 -12.80 3.54
N ALA A 102 7.45 -12.86 2.42
CA ALA A 102 8.87 -13.22 2.41
C ALA A 102 9.80 -12.03 2.09
N TYR A 103 9.22 -10.83 2.00
CA TYR A 103 9.92 -9.66 1.50
C TYR A 103 10.69 -8.91 2.60
N ASP A 104 12.01 -8.72 2.40
CA ASP A 104 12.82 -7.80 3.22
C ASP A 104 12.67 -6.36 2.70
N PRO A 105 12.01 -5.45 3.45
CA PRO A 105 11.73 -4.10 2.96
C PRO A 105 12.97 -3.31 2.57
N ARG A 106 14.15 -3.64 3.11
CA ARG A 106 15.43 -3.00 2.77
C ARG A 106 15.92 -3.32 1.35
N ARG A 107 15.21 -4.19 0.63
CA ARG A 107 15.52 -4.58 -0.76
C ARG A 107 14.58 -3.96 -1.80
N LEU A 108 13.47 -3.31 -1.39
CA LEU A 108 12.52 -2.69 -2.33
C LEU A 108 12.72 -1.20 -2.36
N GLY A 109 13.00 -0.64 -3.54
CA GLY A 109 12.85 0.79 -3.72
C GLY A 109 11.38 1.19 -3.58
N SER A 110 11.10 2.13 -2.69
CA SER A 110 9.78 2.67 -2.46
C SER A 110 9.25 3.37 -3.71
N PRO A 111 7.98 3.10 -4.08
CA PRO A 111 7.32 3.81 -5.16
C PRO A 111 7.21 5.32 -4.98
N ILE A 112 7.39 5.87 -3.77
CA ILE A 112 7.37 7.33 -3.58
C ILE A 112 8.47 8.05 -4.38
N PHE A 113 9.53 7.34 -4.76
CA PHE A 113 10.64 7.89 -5.53
C PHE A 113 10.57 7.58 -7.02
N TRP A 114 9.49 6.95 -7.49
CA TRP A 114 9.33 6.64 -8.90
C TRP A 114 8.98 7.90 -9.69
N PRO A 115 9.73 8.24 -10.76
CA PRO A 115 9.37 9.33 -11.65
C PRO A 115 7.97 9.10 -12.22
N ASP A 116 7.10 10.09 -12.07
CA ASP A 116 5.69 10.06 -12.50
C ASP A 116 4.89 8.85 -11.98
N GLY A 117 5.31 8.29 -10.83
CA GLY A 117 4.70 7.09 -10.26
C GLY A 117 4.92 5.82 -11.08
N THR A 118 5.99 5.74 -11.87
CA THR A 118 6.25 4.63 -12.79
C THR A 118 7.61 3.95 -12.61
N SER A 119 7.65 2.63 -12.76
CA SER A 119 8.90 1.86 -12.84
C SER A 119 8.70 0.63 -13.73
N GLY A 120 9.22 0.69 -14.96
CA GLY A 120 8.97 -0.34 -15.97
C GLY A 120 7.46 -0.53 -16.23
N PRO A 121 6.91 -1.77 -16.10
CA PRO A 121 5.48 -2.04 -16.27
C PRO A 121 4.64 -1.65 -15.06
N TRP A 122 5.25 -1.21 -13.97
CA TRP A 122 4.55 -0.88 -12.73
C TRP A 122 4.14 0.58 -12.68
N ARG A 123 3.01 0.81 -12.02
CA ARG A 123 2.45 2.11 -11.68
C ARG A 123 2.16 2.13 -10.19
N ALA A 124 2.29 3.30 -9.59
CA ALA A 124 1.97 3.52 -8.19
C ALA A 124 1.33 4.90 -8.00
N VAL A 125 0.38 4.98 -7.07
CA VAL A 125 -0.28 6.23 -6.71
C VAL A 125 -0.65 6.22 -5.23
N SER A 126 -0.52 7.39 -4.59
CA SER A 126 -1.11 7.63 -3.27
C SER A 126 -2.62 7.76 -3.41
N LEU A 127 -3.37 7.15 -2.50
CA LEU A 127 -4.82 7.15 -2.50
C LEU A 127 -5.35 8.21 -1.53
N PRO A 128 -6.46 8.91 -1.87
CA PRO A 128 -7.15 9.75 -0.91
C PRO A 128 -7.73 8.87 0.21
N VAL A 129 -7.25 9.08 1.43
CA VAL A 129 -7.72 8.40 2.65
C VAL A 129 -7.98 9.43 3.75
N PRO A 130 -8.77 9.08 4.79
CA PRO A 130 -9.05 9.98 5.90
C PRO A 130 -7.77 10.45 6.60
N GLY A 131 -7.83 11.66 7.18
CA GLY A 131 -6.70 12.25 7.89
C GLY A 131 -6.13 11.33 8.99
N GLY A 132 -4.81 11.34 9.13
CA GLY A 132 -4.08 10.44 10.03
C GLY A 132 -3.77 9.06 9.44
N TYR A 133 -4.06 8.85 8.14
CA TYR A 133 -3.72 7.64 7.42
C TYR A 133 -3.00 7.96 6.10
N VAL A 134 -2.30 6.98 5.57
CA VAL A 134 -1.74 6.98 4.22
C VAL A 134 -2.19 5.72 3.50
N GLY A 135 -2.48 5.82 2.21
CA GLY A 135 -2.87 4.68 1.38
C GLY A 135 -2.13 4.70 0.06
N TRP A 136 -1.74 3.52 -0.42
CA TRP A 136 -1.03 3.37 -1.68
C TRP A 136 -1.62 2.23 -2.51
N LEU A 137 -1.69 2.44 -3.82
CA LEU A 137 -2.01 1.42 -4.81
C LEU A 137 -0.82 1.26 -5.75
N CYS A 138 -0.37 0.02 -5.92
CA CYS A 138 0.57 -0.37 -6.96
C CYS A 138 -0.11 -1.37 -7.91
N TRP A 139 0.10 -1.23 -9.21
CA TRP A 139 -0.46 -2.16 -10.19
C TRP A 139 0.44 -2.30 -11.41
N ARG A 140 0.34 -3.46 -12.05
CA ARG A 140 0.95 -3.68 -13.35
C ARG A 140 0.04 -3.06 -14.41
N SER A 141 0.60 -2.15 -15.21
CA SER A 141 -0.03 -1.72 -16.44
C SER A 141 0.53 -2.60 -17.55
N ALA A 142 -0.33 -3.39 -18.20
CA ALA A 142 -0.01 -3.83 -19.55
C ALA A 142 0.25 -2.56 -20.37
N ARG A 143 1.39 -2.49 -21.09
CA ARG A 143 1.61 -1.36 -21.99
C ARG A 143 0.46 -1.36 -23.00
N ASN A 144 -0.24 -0.25 -23.18
CA ASN A 144 -0.80 0.02 -24.49
C ASN A 144 0.42 0.19 -25.41
N GLN A 145 0.66 -0.80 -26.26
CA GLN A 145 1.50 -0.61 -27.43
C GLN A 145 0.70 0.34 -28.32
N ASN A 146 1.06 1.62 -28.30
CA ASN A 146 0.79 2.53 -29.41
C ASN A 146 2.01 2.54 -30.31
#